data_AF-A0A6V7LS59-F1
#
_entry.id   AF-A0A6V7LS59-F1
#
_cell.length_a   1.000
_cell.length_b   1.000
_cell.length_c   1.000
_cell.angle_alpha   90.00
_cell.angle_beta   90.00
_cell.angle_gamma   90.00
#
_symmetry.space_group_name_H-M   'P 1'
#
loop_
_entity.id
_entity.type
_entity.pdbx_description
1 polymer ?
#
loop_
_entity_poly.entity_id
_entity_poly.type
_entity_poly.pdbx_seq_one_letter_code
_entity_poly.pdbx_strand_id
1 'polypeptide(L)' 'VFDYDRYSRNDVVGSVRVVLDELELDSSSSSIEIWGEIAGEKKPPEEIQEVLVSLSYLPSAERLTVLILKARNLFPTQ' A
#
# COMPACT_ATOMS: atom_id res chain seq x y z
N VAL A 1 2.07 8.48 -7.48
CA VAL A 1 3.46 8.94 -7.25
C VAL A 1 3.87 8.55 -5.86
N PHE A 2 5.02 7.90 -5.73
CA PHE A 2 5.55 7.40 -4.46
C PHE A 2 6.95 7.98 -4.23
N ASP A 3 7.27 8.26 -2.97
CA ASP A 3 8.62 8.56 -2.51
C ASP A 3 9.30 7.28 -2.06
N TYR A 4 10.52 7.05 -2.53
CA TYR A 4 11.24 5.79 -2.29
C TYR A 4 12.05 5.85 -1.00
N ASP A 5 11.85 4.89 -0.11
CA ASP A 5 12.67 4.70 1.09
C ASP A 5 13.26 3.28 1.11
N ARG A 6 14.57 3.19 1.31
CA ARG A 6 15.31 1.92 1.36
C ARG A 6 15.05 1.10 2.63
N TYR A 7 14.72 1.75 3.74
CA TYR A 7 14.62 1.15 5.06
C TYR A 7 13.19 1.09 5.61
N SER A 8 12.24 1.70 4.92
CA SER A 8 10.83 1.73 5.32
C SER A 8 9.89 1.48 4.12
N ARG A 9 8.57 1.65 4.32
CA ARG A 9 7.61 1.56 3.21
C ARG A 9 7.64 2.89 2.44
N ASN A 10 7.57 2.82 1.12
CA ASN A 10 7.46 4.01 0.28
C ASN A 10 6.23 4.85 0.68
N ASP A 11 6.43 6.15 0.83
CA ASP A 11 5.36 7.09 1.15
C ASP A 11 4.58 7.48 -0.12
N VAL A 12 3.26 7.55 -0.01
CA VAL A 12 2.43 8.05 -1.11
C VAL A 12 2.53 9.57 -1.16
N VAL A 13 3.07 10.09 -2.26
CA VAL A 13 3.08 11.54 -2.54
C VAL A 13 1.72 12.00 -3.07
N GLY A 14 1.05 11.15 -3.85
CA GLY A 14 -0.29 11.41 -4.36
C GLY A 14 -0.63 10.60 -5.61
N SER A 15 -1.82 10.80 -6.17
CA SER A 15 -2.27 10.12 -7.38
C SER A 15 -2.91 11.08 -8.38
N VAL A 16 -2.94 10.66 -9.63
CA VAL A 16 -3.68 11.31 -10.71
C VAL A 16 -4.69 10.29 -11.22
N ARG A 17 -5.95 10.71 -11.34
CA ARG A 17 -7.03 9.87 -11.88
C ARG A 17 -7.52 10.49 -13.18
N VAL A 18 -7.62 9.68 -14.23
CA VAL A 18 -8.13 10.08 -15.54
C VAL A 18 -9.36 9.24 -15.83
N VAL A 19 -10.48 9.90 -16.13
CA VAL A 19 -11.72 9.23 -16.55
C VAL A 19 -11.58 8.91 -18.03
N LEU A 20 -11.52 7.62 -18.36
CA LEU A 20 -11.28 7.17 -19.74
C LEU A 20 -12.46 7.42 -20.69
N ASP A 21 -13.67 7.57 -20.15
CA ASP A 21 -14.89 7.85 -20.92
C ASP A 21 -14.86 9.23 -21.62
N GLU A 22 -14.12 10.18 -21.04
CA GLU A 22 -13.96 11.53 -21.58
C GLU A 22 -12.78 11.64 -22.57
N LEU A 23 -12.07 10.54 -22.81
CA LEU A 23 -10.87 10.54 -23.65
C LEU A 23 -11.20 10.13 -25.08
N GLU A 24 -11.21 11.10 -25.99
CA GLU A 24 -11.36 10.85 -27.42
C GLU A 24 -10.07 10.25 -28.01
N LEU A 25 -9.98 8.93 -28.00
CA LEU A 25 -8.90 8.18 -28.66
C LEU A 25 -9.17 8.12 -30.17
N ASP A 26 -9.03 9.26 -30.85
CA ASP A 26 -9.04 9.32 -32.30
C ASP A 26 -7.82 8.53 -32.80
N SER A 27 -8.06 7.38 -33.44
CA SER A 27 -7.05 6.58 -34.15
C SER A 27 -6.03 5.81 -33.29
N SER A 28 -5.82 4.52 -33.59
CA SER A 28 -4.84 3.63 -32.94
C SER A 28 -3.36 4.02 -33.11
N SER A 29 -3.08 5.19 -33.70
CA SER A 29 -1.75 5.72 -33.99
C SER A 29 -1.49 7.11 -33.40
N SER A 30 -2.46 7.74 -32.74
CA SER A 30 -2.27 9.05 -32.11
C SER A 30 -1.79 8.89 -30.67
N SER A 31 -0.77 9.64 -30.29
CA SER A 31 -0.34 9.74 -28.89
C SER A 31 -1.08 10.90 -28.23
N ILE A 32 -1.79 10.63 -27.14
CA ILE A 32 -2.45 11.66 -26.34
C ILE A 32 -1.59 11.99 -25.12
N GLU A 33 -1.30 13.28 -24.96
CA GLU A 33 -0.59 13.83 -23.81
C GLU A 33 -1.59 14.41 -22.82
N ILE A 34 -1.57 13.93 -21.57
CA ILE A 34 -2.49 14.34 -20.51
C ILE A 34 -1.67 14.88 -19.35
N TRP A 35 -1.93 16.14 -18.99
CA TRP A 35 -1.38 16.76 -17.79
C TRP A 35 -2.42 16.74 -16.68
N GLY A 36 -2.06 16.19 -15.52
CA GLY A 36 -2.93 16.15 -14.35
C GLY A 36 -2.19 16.63 -13.11
N GLU A 37 -2.86 17.41 -12.28
CA GLU A 37 -2.33 17.79 -10.98
C GLU A 37 -2.26 16.54 -10.08
N ILE A 38 -1.11 16.33 -9.44
CA ILE A 38 -0.96 15.25 -8.47
C ILE A 38 -1.80 15.63 -7.26
N ALA A 39 -2.97 15.02 -7.13
CA ALA A 39 -3.79 15.19 -5.95
C ALA A 39 -3.09 14.48 -4.79
N GLY A 40 -2.88 15.21 -3.69
CA GLY A 40 -2.44 14.60 -2.44
C GLY A 40 -3.45 13.53 -2.05
N GLU A 41 -3.07 12.27 -2.19
CA GLU A 41 -3.83 11.22 -1.53
C GLU A 41 -3.62 11.45 -0.04
N LYS A 42 -4.72 11.57 0.72
CA LYS A 42 -4.64 11.33 2.16
C LYS A 42 -3.88 10.02 2.28
N LYS A 43 -2.72 10.06 2.96
CA LYS A 43 -1.84 8.90 3.21
C LYS A 43 -2.72 7.66 3.22
N PRO A 44 -2.40 6.57 2.45
CA PRO A 44 -3.10 5.32 2.63
C PRO A 44 -3.09 5.11 4.14
N PRO A 45 -4.27 5.12 4.75
CA PRO A 45 -4.38 5.59 6.11
C PRO A 45 -3.49 4.76 7.03
N GLU A 46 -3.33 5.24 8.24
CA GLU A 46 -3.03 4.39 9.39
C GLU A 46 -4.02 3.20 9.56
N GLU A 47 -4.69 2.72 8.49
CA GLU A 47 -5.70 1.66 8.38
C GLU A 47 -5.11 0.31 7.97
N ILE A 48 -3.85 0.24 7.52
CA ILE A 48 -3.23 -1.08 7.35
C ILE A 48 -2.83 -1.59 8.73
N GLN A 49 -3.68 -2.48 9.25
CA GLN A 49 -3.46 -3.21 10.49
C GLN A 49 -2.22 -4.09 10.34
N GLU A 50 -1.25 -3.93 11.24
CA GLU A 50 -0.02 -4.72 11.23
C GLU A 50 0.15 -5.45 12.56
N VAL A 51 0.60 -6.71 12.51
CA VAL A 51 0.96 -7.50 13.68
C VAL A 51 2.35 -8.08 13.49
N LEU A 52 3.23 -7.85 14.46
CA LEU A 52 4.54 -8.50 14.54
C LEU A 52 4.41 -9.80 15.33
N VAL A 53 4.83 -10.90 14.73
CA VAL A 53 4.87 -12.22 15.35
C VAL A 53 6.29 -12.82 15.28
N SER A 54 6.62 -13.67 16.26
CA SER A 54 7.81 -14.52 16.24
C SER A 54 7.38 -15.99 16.19
N LEU A 55 8.07 -16.76 15.35
CA LEU A 55 7.83 -18.18 15.15
C LEU A 55 9.07 -18.97 15.57
N SER A 56 8.88 -20.02 16.37
CA SER A 56 9.95 -20.92 16.80
C SER A 56 9.50 -22.36 16.66
N TYR A 57 10.25 -23.17 15.91
CA TYR A 57 9.93 -24.59 15.71
C TYR A 57 10.99 -25.47 16.39
N LEU A 58 10.54 -26.43 17.19
CA LEU A 58 11.35 -27.47 17.81
C LEU A 58 11.01 -28.84 17.19
N PRO A 59 11.83 -29.33 16.24
CA PRO A 59 11.51 -30.57 15.52
C PRO A 59 11.42 -31.81 16.41
N SER A 60 12.28 -31.90 17.42
CA SER A 60 12.35 -33.07 18.32
C SER A 60 11.08 -33.29 19.15
N ALA A 61 10.26 -32.26 19.33
CA ALA A 61 8.98 -32.33 20.02
C ALA A 61 7.81 -32.01 19.10
N GLU A 62 8.05 -31.90 17.78
CA GLU A 62 7.08 -31.48 16.75
C GLU A 62 6.29 -30.22 17.16
N ARG A 63 6.96 -29.27 17.82
CA ARG A 63 6.29 -28.12 18.46
C ARG A 63 6.61 -26.82 17.75
N LEU A 64 5.59 -26.16 17.23
CA LEU A 64 5.63 -24.78 16.73
C LEU A 64 5.09 -23.82 17.79
N THR A 65 5.91 -22.87 18.22
CA THR A 65 5.52 -21.77 19.11
C THR A 65 5.32 -20.50 18.30
N VAL A 66 4.17 -19.86 18.46
CA VAL A 66 3.83 -18.57 17.86
C VAL A 66 3.71 -17.53 18.98
N LEU A 67 4.50 -16.47 18.91
CA LEU A 67 4.49 -15.37 19.88
C LEU A 67 4.02 -14.08 19.21
N ILE A 68 2.94 -13.49 19.74
CA ILE A 68 2.44 -12.19 19.30
C ILE A 68 3.21 -11.12 20.06
N LEU A 69 3.93 -10.25 19.35
CA LEU A 69 4.84 -9.27 19.97
C LEU A 69 4.22 -7.89 20.08
N LYS A 70 3.73 -7.35 18.97
CA LYS A 70 3.11 -6.01 18.91
C LYS A 70 2.10 -5.95 17.78
N ALA A 71 1.13 -5.05 17.92
CA ALA A 71 0.22 -4.68 16.84
C ALA A 71 0.20 -3.16 16.69
N ARG A 72 -0.10 -2.69 15.49
CA ARG A 72 -0.18 -1.26 15.15
C ARG A 72 -1.41 -1.05 14.28
N ASN A 73 -2.00 0.13 14.36
CA ASN A 73 -3.09 0.52 13.45
C ASN A 73 -4.34 -0.39 13.53
N LEU A 74 -4.58 -1.03 14.69
CA LEU A 74 -5.74 -1.90 14.90
C LEU A 74 -7.04 -1.07 14.88
N PHE A 75 -8.12 -1.64 14.34
CA PHE A 75 -9.42 -1.01 14.45
C PHE A 75 -9.86 -0.90 15.92
N PRO A 76 -10.54 0.19 16.31
CA PRO A 76 -11.11 0.32 17.64
C PRO A 76 -12.13 -0.80 17.88
N THR A 77 -12.13 -1.36 19.09
CA THR A 77 -13.15 -2.32 19.52
C THR A 77 -14.53 -1.66 19.50
N GLN A 78 -15.47 -2.29 18.79
CA GLN A 78 -16.87 -1.87 18.66
C GLN A 78 -17.62 -1.92 20.00
#